data_AF-A0A959V961-F1
#
_entry.id   AF-A0A959V961-F1
#
_cell.length_a   1.000
_cell.length_b   1.000
_cell.length_c   1.000
_cell.angle_alpha   90.00
_cell.angle_beta   90.00
_cell.angle_gamma   90.00
#
_symmetry.space_group_name_H-M   'P 1'
#
loop_
_entity.id
_entity.type
_entity.pdbx_description
1 polymer ?
#
loop_
_entity_poly.entity_id
_entity_poly.type
_entity_poly.pdbx_seq_one_letter_code
_entity_poly.pdbx_strand_id
1 'polypeptide(L)' 'DPANPQKGFCAVMTCSEADANCPIVRGALDRVSLPYVDPKEADDTPEEAARYDERCLQIATELWYVMQQAAL' A
#
# COMPACT_ATOMS: atom_id res chain seq x y z
N ASP A 1 -10.03 -14.65 -3.74
CA ASP A 1 -9.36 -15.95 -3.75
C ASP A 1 -9.80 -16.74 -2.50
N PRO A 2 -10.28 -17.99 -2.62
CA PRO A 2 -10.64 -18.83 -1.48
C PRO A 2 -9.49 -19.12 -0.50
N ALA A 3 -8.24 -19.04 -0.95
CA ALA A 3 -7.05 -19.30 -0.12
C ALA A 3 -6.75 -18.17 0.88
N ASN A 4 -7.22 -16.95 0.62
CA ASN A 4 -7.02 -15.80 1.50
C ASN A 4 -8.09 -15.74 2.60
N PRO A 5 -7.82 -15.08 3.74
CA PRO A 5 -8.85 -14.80 4.74
C PRO A 5 -10.03 -14.05 4.12
N GLN A 6 -11.25 -14.54 4.35
CA GLN A 6 -12.47 -13.90 3.81
C GLN A 6 -13.02 -12.81 4.74
N LYS A 7 -12.58 -12.79 6.00
CA LYS A 7 -12.95 -11.82 7.05
C LYS A 7 -11.79 -11.68 8.03
N GLY A 8 -11.76 -10.59 8.80
CA GLY A 8 -10.79 -10.43 9.89
C GLY A 8 -9.41 -10.00 9.41
N PHE A 9 -9.32 -9.33 8.26
CA PHE A 9 -8.06 -8.87 7.67
C PHE A 9 -7.98 -7.34 7.62
N CYS A 10 -6.79 -6.77 7.51
CA CYS A 10 -6.60 -5.35 7.22
C CYS A 10 -6.39 -5.17 5.71
N ALA A 11 -7.08 -4.19 5.11
CA ALA A 11 -6.91 -3.83 3.71
C ALA A 11 -6.06 -2.56 3.61
N VAL A 12 -4.89 -2.65 2.96
CA VAL A 12 -4.03 -1.51 2.70
C VAL A 12 -4.11 -1.16 1.21
N MET A 13 -4.53 0.06 0.91
CA MET A 13 -4.66 0.58 -0.45
C MET A 13 -3.40 1.37 -0.80
N THR A 14 -2.62 0.90 -1.77
CA THR A 14 -1.34 1.52 -2.15
C THR A 14 -1.41 2.44 -3.36
N CYS A 15 -2.51 2.36 -4.12
CA CYS A 15 -2.76 3.14 -5.32
C CYS A 15 -3.97 4.04 -5.11
N SER A 16 -3.86 5.30 -5.54
CA SER A 16 -4.95 6.29 -5.48
C SER A 16 -6.18 5.87 -6.26
N GLU A 17 -6.02 5.17 -7.40
CA GLU A 17 -7.14 4.64 -8.17
C GLU A 17 -7.90 3.57 -7.38
N ALA A 18 -7.18 2.63 -6.76
CA ALA A 18 -7.79 1.57 -5.97
C ALA A 18 -8.47 2.14 -4.72
N ASP A 19 -7.88 3.16 -4.09
CA ASP A 19 -8.47 3.87 -2.98
C ASP A 19 -9.79 4.55 -3.36
N ALA A 20 -9.84 5.27 -4.48
CA ALA A 20 -11.04 5.96 -4.95
C ALA A 20 -12.15 4.99 -5.39
N ASN A 21 -11.78 3.92 -6.09
CA ASN A 21 -12.75 2.99 -6.69
C ASN A 21 -13.23 1.90 -5.71
N CYS A 22 -12.55 1.69 -4.59
CA CYS A 22 -12.90 0.67 -3.62
C CYS A 22 -13.06 1.26 -2.20
N PRO A 23 -14.07 2.13 -1.97
CA PRO A 23 -14.28 2.76 -0.66
C PRO A 23 -14.67 1.75 0.43
N ILE A 24 -15.17 0.57 0.05
CA ILE A 24 -15.58 -0.50 0.96
C ILE A 24 -14.87 -1.79 0.56
N VAL A 25 -14.10 -2.36 1.49
CA VAL A 25 -13.48 -3.69 1.34
C VAL A 25 -14.21 -4.65 2.29
N ARG A 26 -15.08 -5.50 1.73
CA ARG A 26 -15.90 -6.42 2.55
C ARG A 26 -15.02 -7.43 3.28
N GLY A 27 -15.28 -7.60 4.58
CA GLY A 27 -14.53 -8.52 5.44
C GLY A 27 -13.27 -7.92 6.05
N ALA A 28 -12.85 -6.73 5.62
CA ALA A 28 -11.78 -6.00 6.27
C ALA A 28 -12.24 -5.46 7.63
N LEU A 29 -11.37 -5.56 8.64
CA LEU A 29 -11.55 -4.91 9.95
C LEU A 29 -11.19 -3.43 9.84
N ASP A 30 -10.07 -3.16 9.19
CA ASP A 30 -9.56 -1.82 8.93
C ASP A 30 -9.24 -1.65 7.44
N ARG A 31 -9.36 -0.40 7.00
CA ARG A 31 -9.02 0.03 5.65
C ARG A 31 -8.08 1.22 5.76
N VAL A 32 -6.82 1.03 5.37
CA VAL A 32 -5.78 2.06 5.43
C VAL A 32 -5.45 2.49 4.01
N SER A 33 -5.51 3.81 3.75
CA SER A 33 -5.10 4.38 2.46
C SER A 33 -3.68 4.94 2.58
N LEU A 34 -2.76 4.40 1.78
CA LEU A 34 -1.36 4.81 1.67
C LEU A 34 -1.00 4.97 0.18
N PRO A 35 -1.55 5.97 -0.53
CA PRO A 35 -1.28 6.14 -1.95
C PRO A 35 0.17 6.58 -2.18
N TYR A 36 0.87 5.87 -3.06
CA TYR A 36 2.24 6.19 -3.46
C TYR A 36 2.28 6.79 -4.86
N VAL A 37 3.27 7.66 -5.09
CA VAL A 37 3.66 8.05 -6.45
C VAL A 37 4.36 6.86 -7.10
N ASP A 38 3.92 6.45 -8.29
CA ASP A 38 4.55 5.36 -9.01
C ASP A 38 5.97 5.78 -9.43
N PRO A 39 7.05 5.10 -8.96
CA PRO A 39 8.42 5.48 -9.30
C PRO A 39 8.72 5.43 -10.80
N LYS A 40 7.83 4.81 -11.60
CA LYS A 40 7.88 4.84 -13.06
C LYS A 40 7.88 6.23 -13.68
N GLU A 41 7.53 7.27 -12.93
CA GLU A 41 7.71 8.66 -13.38
C GLU A 41 9.17 9.00 -13.73
N ALA A 42 10.14 8.22 -13.24
CA ALA A 42 11.56 8.37 -13.52
C ALA A 42 12.14 7.26 -14.41
N ASP A 43 11.30 6.42 -15.03
CA ASP A 43 11.77 5.44 -16.00
C ASP A 43 12.54 6.15 -17.13
N ASP A 44 13.64 5.54 -17.59
CA ASP A 44 14.54 6.07 -18.62
C ASP A 44 15.27 7.38 -18.23
N THR A 45 15.25 7.79 -16.96
CA THR A 45 16.03 8.94 -16.46
C THR A 45 17.21 8.50 -15.58
N PRO A 46 18.24 9.35 -15.39
CA PRO A 46 19.33 9.05 -14.46
C PRO A 46 18.88 8.86 -13.00
N GLU A 47 17.67 9.30 -12.65
CA GLU A 47 17.11 9.23 -11.29
C GLU A 47 16.32 7.95 -11.02
N GLU A 48 16.11 7.08 -12.01
CA GLU A 48 15.27 5.87 -11.92
C GLU A 48 15.58 5.07 -10.64
N ALA A 49 16.81 4.57 -10.49
CA ALA A 49 17.19 3.76 -9.34
C ALA A 49 16.93 4.47 -7.99
N ALA A 50 17.24 5.77 -7.90
CA ALA A 50 17.03 6.54 -6.68
C ALA A 50 15.53 6.69 -6.35
N ARG A 51 14.65 6.83 -7.35
CA ARG A 51 13.20 6.93 -7.13
C ARG A 51 12.59 5.61 -6.69
N TYR A 52 13.02 4.50 -7.27
CA TYR A 52 12.60 3.18 -6.81
C TYR A 52 13.06 2.92 -5.37
N ASP A 53 14.31 3.23 -5.03
CA ASP A 53 14.83 3.09 -3.65
C ASP A 53 14.04 3.96 -2.65
N GLU A 54 13.76 5.21 -3.01
CA GLU A 54 12.98 6.14 -2.20
C GLU A 54 11.57 5.62 -1.93
N ARG A 55 10.88 5.10 -2.97
CA ARG A 55 9.54 4.54 -2.82
C ARG A 55 9.54 3.24 -2.02
N CYS A 56 10.51 2.36 -2.23
CA CYS A 56 10.66 1.15 -1.44
C CYS A 56 10.83 1.47 0.05
N LEU A 57 11.68 2.45 0.41
CA LEU A 57 11.89 2.83 1.79
C LEU A 57 10.63 3.45 2.43
N GLN A 58 9.89 4.29 1.69
CA GLN A 58 8.62 4.84 2.16
C GLN A 58 7.62 3.71 2.47
N ILE A 59 7.39 2.81 1.52
CA ILE A 59 6.44 1.69 1.66
C ILE A 59 6.81 0.82 2.88
N ALA A 60 8.09 0.47 3.02
CA ALA A 60 8.56 -0.34 4.14
C ALA A 60 8.30 0.33 5.49
N THR A 61 8.57 1.65 5.57
CA THR A 61 8.40 2.43 6.81
C THR A 61 6.92 2.52 7.21
N GLU A 62 6.03 2.83 6.27
CA GLU A 62 4.62 2.99 6.55
C GLU A 62 3.94 1.64 6.84
N LEU A 63 4.28 0.57 6.12
CA LEU A 63 3.78 -0.77 6.41
C LEU A 63 4.24 -1.26 7.78
N TRP A 64 5.50 -1.00 8.17
CA TRP A 64 5.99 -1.32 9.51
C TRP A 64 5.19 -0.62 10.61
N TYR A 65 4.79 0.64 10.37
CA TYR A 65 3.92 1.37 11.29
C TYR A 65 2.50 0.77 11.35
N VAL A 66 1.89 0.48 10.20
CA VAL A 66 0.56 -0.16 10.14
C VAL A 66 0.54 -1.48 10.89
N MET A 67 1.57 -2.31 10.72
CA MET A 67 1.68 -3.60 11.40
C MET A 67 1.80 -3.46 12.93
N GLN A 68 2.42 -2.39 13.43
CA GLN A 68 2.43 -2.10 14.86
C GLN A 68 1.06 -1.68 15.38
N GLN A 69 0.32 -0.88 14.61
CA GLN A 69 -1.04 -0.46 15.01
C GLN A 69 -2.03 -1.63 15.00
N ALA A 70 -1.86 -2.57 14.07
CA ALA A 70 -2.72 -3.75 13.94
C ALA A 70 -2.42 -4.87 14.96
N ALA A 71 -1.28 -4.81 15.65
CA ALA A 71 -0.86 -5.80 16.65
C ALA A 71 -1.32 -5.47 18.09
N LEU A 72 -2.04 -4.35 18.26
CA LEU A 72 -2.65 -3.90 19.52
C LEU A 72 -4.15 -4.21 19.53
#